data_AF-A0A380A782-F1
#
_entry.id   AF-A0A380A782-F1
#
_cell.length_a   1.000
_cell.length_b   1.000
_cell.length_c   1.000
_cell.angle_alpha   90.00
_cell.angle_beta   90.00
_cell.angle_gamma   90.00
#
_symmetry.space_group_name_H-M   'P 1'
#
loop_
_entity.id
_entity.type
_entity.pdbx_description
1 polymer ?
#
loop_
_entity_poly.entity_id
_entity_poly.type
_entity_poly.pdbx_seq_one_letter_code
_entity_poly.pdbx_strand_id
1 'polypeptide(L)'
;MGPHGKKKPGGIDGAISNLFPEPIHIPAMSDAVEDATKNKAGTTIAKILTAIVSEIKKEYEVKFSENISEIGKYLSHDGPTRLDGLNKIDSGVSQKVNQYFPDVSVKLHFPTPTLDEIFKSGTLKVFEQRAGSSIMQDISRFGHGTQRSIQMALIQYLADIKKRSDDTKKSNTLIFIDEPELYLHPSAINSVRESLVALSDLGFQVIISTHSASMLSAKHACNAIQVFKSSIGTIARKTISETIQELYKASSPQLHSAFALSNSSFFLFSEEVLLVEGKTETNVLCALYKKLETMNSTLPRQVL
;
A
#
# COMPACT_ATOMS: atom_id res chain seq x y z
N MET A 1 27.83 -26.48 26.31
CA MET A 1 27.91 -25.32 25.39
C MET A 1 26.51 -25.05 24.84
N GLY A 2 25.75 -24.17 25.48
CA GLY A 2 24.41 -23.79 25.02
C GLY A 2 24.50 -22.60 24.05
N PRO A 3 23.68 -22.55 22.99
CA PRO A 3 23.77 -21.49 22.00
C PRO A 3 23.40 -20.17 22.68
N HIS A 4 24.36 -19.24 22.71
CA HIS A 4 24.14 -17.88 23.18
C HIS A 4 23.11 -17.20 22.28
N GLY A 5 21.86 -17.14 22.75
CA GLY A 5 20.84 -16.28 22.18
C GLY A 5 21.32 -14.84 22.26
N LYS A 6 21.74 -14.27 21.13
CA LYS A 6 22.04 -12.85 21.01
C LYS A 6 20.77 -12.08 21.38
N LYS A 7 20.71 -11.53 22.59
CA LYS A 7 19.66 -10.59 23.01
C LYS A 7 19.68 -9.42 22.03
N LYS A 8 18.65 -9.28 21.21
CA LYS A 8 18.44 -8.10 20.36
C LYS A 8 18.08 -6.92 21.28
N PRO A 9 18.72 -5.74 21.18
CA PRO A 9 18.59 -4.68 22.18
C PRO A 9 17.20 -4.01 22.29
N GLY A 10 16.23 -4.37 21.44
CA GLY A 10 14.93 -3.71 21.32
C GLY A 10 13.71 -4.48 21.85
N GLY A 11 13.91 -5.53 22.64
CA GLY A 11 12.79 -6.37 23.14
C GLY A 11 12.09 -7.17 22.03
N ILE A 12 10.95 -7.79 22.39
CA ILE A 12 10.13 -8.56 21.44
C ILE A 12 9.56 -7.63 20.37
N ASP A 13 9.13 -6.43 20.73
CA ASP A 13 8.56 -5.45 19.81
C ASP A 13 9.55 -5.02 18.72
N GLY A 14 10.81 -4.77 19.08
CA GLY A 14 11.86 -4.48 18.10
C GLY A 14 12.19 -5.68 17.20
N ALA A 15 12.06 -6.91 17.71
CA ALA A 15 12.21 -8.12 16.90
C ALA A 15 11.03 -8.32 15.93
N ILE A 16 9.80 -8.03 16.37
CA ILE A 16 8.58 -8.08 15.58
C ILE A 16 8.59 -7.00 14.50
N SER A 17 8.95 -5.76 14.82
CA SER A 17 9.02 -4.67 13.84
C SER A 17 10.05 -4.91 12.74
N ASN A 18 11.14 -5.61 13.03
CA ASN A 18 12.10 -6.05 12.01
C ASN A 18 11.54 -7.19 11.12
N LEU A 19 10.63 -8.01 11.65
CA LEU A 19 10.01 -9.12 10.93
C LEU A 19 8.76 -8.68 10.16
N PHE A 20 8.11 -7.60 10.61
CA PHE A 20 6.93 -6.98 10.02
C PHE A 20 7.18 -5.47 9.95
N PRO A 21 7.77 -4.98 8.83
CA PRO A 21 7.93 -3.55 8.63
C PRO A 21 6.56 -2.86 8.65
N GLU A 22 6.58 -1.54 8.89
CA GLU A 22 5.36 -0.76 9.05
C GLU A 22 4.42 -0.92 7.83
N PRO A 23 3.13 -1.23 8.06
CA PRO A 23 2.20 -1.46 6.97
C PRO A 23 1.89 -0.18 6.19
N ILE A 24 1.69 -0.35 4.89
CA ILE A 24 1.12 0.67 4.00
C ILE A 24 -0.39 0.50 4.05
N HIS A 25 -1.11 1.46 4.64
CA HIS A 25 -2.57 1.40 4.76
C HIS A 25 -3.21 2.58 4.03
N ILE A 26 -3.89 2.33 2.91
CA ILE A 26 -4.67 3.34 2.18
C ILE A 26 -6.13 3.21 2.62
N PRO A 27 -6.63 4.08 3.51
CA PRO A 27 -8.02 4.01 3.98
C PRO A 27 -9.01 4.41 2.88
N ALA A 28 -10.29 4.12 3.15
CA ALA A 28 -11.40 4.66 2.37
C ALA A 28 -11.47 6.18 2.54
N MET A 29 -11.94 6.87 1.50
CA MET A 29 -11.66 8.30 1.39
C MET A 29 -12.38 9.20 2.40
N SER A 30 -13.37 8.69 3.13
CA SER A 30 -13.99 9.39 4.26
C SER A 30 -12.99 9.79 5.36
N ASP A 31 -11.84 9.11 5.44
CA ASP A 31 -10.78 9.35 6.44
C ASP A 31 -9.48 9.97 5.83
N ALA A 32 -9.43 10.19 4.52
CA ALA A 32 -8.18 10.51 3.79
C ALA A 32 -7.78 11.99 3.77
N VAL A 33 -8.64 12.90 4.27
CA VAL A 33 -8.33 14.34 4.30
C VAL A 33 -7.12 14.63 5.21
N GLU A 34 -6.93 13.86 6.29
CA GLU A 34 -5.76 14.01 7.17
C GLU A 34 -4.46 13.46 6.55
N ASP A 35 -4.55 12.43 5.72
CA ASP A 35 -3.39 11.68 5.21
C ASP A 35 -2.77 12.34 3.95
N ALA A 36 -3.58 13.11 3.21
CA ALA A 36 -3.13 13.86 2.04
C ALA A 36 -2.58 15.26 2.40
N THR A 37 -2.97 15.84 3.54
CA THR A 37 -2.66 17.24 3.91
C THR A 37 -1.45 17.40 4.82
N LYS A 38 -1.04 16.37 5.55
CA LYS A 38 0.09 16.46 6.48
C LYS A 38 1.35 15.94 5.80
N ASN A 39 2.20 16.84 5.29
CA ASN A 39 3.58 16.57 4.87
C ASN A 39 4.45 16.08 6.05
N LYS A 40 4.16 14.89 6.59
CA LYS A 40 4.86 14.29 7.73
C LYS A 40 5.27 12.87 7.37
N ALA A 41 6.46 12.48 7.80
CA ALA A 41 6.89 11.09 7.82
C ALA A 41 5.81 10.25 8.53
N GLY A 42 5.15 9.36 7.78
CA GLY A 42 4.04 8.54 8.30
C GLY A 42 2.80 8.48 7.40
N THR A 43 2.62 9.42 6.47
CA THR A 43 1.49 9.34 5.53
C THR A 43 1.62 8.19 4.55
N THR A 44 0.50 7.72 4.04
CA THR A 44 0.51 6.58 3.12
C THR A 44 1.29 6.85 1.84
N ILE A 45 1.21 8.07 1.31
CA ILE A 45 2.01 8.49 0.15
C ILE A 45 3.50 8.46 0.51
N ALA A 46 3.91 8.96 1.68
CA ALA A 46 5.30 8.92 2.11
C ALA A 46 5.82 7.49 2.25
N LYS A 47 4.99 6.55 2.74
CA LYS A 47 5.35 5.12 2.82
C LYS A 47 5.52 4.49 1.44
N ILE A 48 4.63 4.77 0.49
CA ILE A 48 4.75 4.27 -0.90
C ILE A 48 5.99 4.87 -1.58
N LEU A 49 6.24 6.17 -1.40
CA LEU A 49 7.44 6.82 -1.90
C LEU A 49 8.70 6.21 -1.30
N THR A 50 8.72 5.93 0.00
CA THR A 50 9.85 5.26 0.67
C THR A 50 10.09 3.87 0.06
N ALA A 51 9.04 3.10 -0.20
CA ALA A 51 9.14 1.80 -0.85
C ALA A 51 9.70 1.91 -2.28
N ILE A 52 9.22 2.88 -3.07
CA ILE A 52 9.73 3.17 -4.43
C ILE A 52 11.21 3.56 -4.38
N VAL A 53 11.56 4.48 -3.50
CA VAL A 53 12.91 5.04 -3.41
C VAL A 53 13.91 4.04 -2.84
N SER A 54 13.48 3.12 -1.99
CA SER A 54 14.34 2.06 -1.47
C SER A 54 14.92 1.16 -2.59
N GLU A 55 14.21 1.02 -3.70
CA GLU A 55 14.71 0.32 -4.88
C GLU A 55 15.70 1.18 -5.68
N ILE A 56 15.46 2.49 -5.80
CA ILE A 56 16.40 3.44 -6.42
C ILE A 56 17.71 3.54 -5.63
N LYS A 57 17.63 3.47 -4.28
CA LYS A 57 18.79 3.53 -3.40
C LYS A 57 19.83 2.47 -3.80
N LYS A 58 19.42 1.24 -4.12
CA LYS A 58 20.35 0.17 -4.52
C LYS A 58 21.22 0.53 -5.72
N GLU A 59 20.67 1.29 -6.66
CA GLU A 59 21.37 1.69 -7.89
C GLU A 59 22.28 2.91 -7.67
N TYR A 60 21.90 3.83 -6.79
CA TYR A 60 22.58 5.14 -6.64
C TYR A 60 23.23 5.39 -5.28
N GLU A 61 23.22 4.42 -4.36
CA GLU A 61 23.71 4.58 -2.98
C GLU A 61 25.13 5.13 -2.92
N VAL A 62 26.06 4.55 -3.70
CA VAL A 62 27.46 4.96 -3.74
C VAL A 62 27.57 6.43 -4.13
N LYS A 63 27.00 6.81 -5.28
CA LYS A 63 27.06 8.18 -5.81
C LYS A 63 26.44 9.21 -4.86
N PHE A 64 25.32 8.88 -4.22
CA PHE A 64 24.71 9.79 -3.24
C PHE A 64 25.54 9.88 -1.96
N SER A 65 26.03 8.76 -1.45
CA SER A 65 26.82 8.72 -0.21
C SER A 65 28.11 9.54 -0.33
N GLU A 66 28.77 9.52 -1.49
CA GLU A 66 29.95 10.34 -1.77
C GLU A 66 29.63 11.83 -1.72
N ASN A 67 28.58 12.27 -2.42
CA ASN A 67 28.17 13.68 -2.46
C ASN A 67 27.72 14.20 -1.07
N ILE A 68 27.00 13.37 -0.32
CA ILE A 68 26.53 13.73 1.02
C ILE A 68 27.70 13.78 2.02
N SER A 69 28.64 12.84 1.92
CA SER A 69 29.88 12.85 2.70
C SER A 69 30.72 14.10 2.45
N GLU A 70 30.79 14.57 1.20
CA GLU A 70 31.49 15.81 0.85
C GLU A 70 30.89 17.02 1.58
N ILE A 71 29.56 17.14 1.61
CA ILE A 71 28.88 18.18 2.40
C ILE A 71 29.22 18.05 3.89
N GLY A 72 29.30 16.82 4.40
CA GLY A 72 29.70 16.52 5.77
C GLY A 72 31.04 17.12 6.18
N LYS A 73 32.01 17.22 5.25
CA LYS A 73 33.34 17.81 5.51
C LYS A 73 33.28 19.30 5.84
N TYR A 74 32.25 20.01 5.36
CA TYR A 74 32.07 21.44 5.61
C TYR A 74 31.35 21.73 6.93
N LEU A 75 30.58 20.77 7.45
CA LEU A 75 29.63 20.98 8.54
C LEU A 75 30.01 20.25 9.85
N SER A 76 30.70 19.12 9.76
CA SER A 76 31.11 18.32 10.92
C SER A 76 32.15 19.05 11.77
N HIS A 77 32.20 18.78 13.08
CA HIS A 77 33.09 19.44 14.03
C HIS A 77 34.59 19.18 13.81
N ASP A 78 34.88 18.11 13.08
CA ASP A 78 36.16 17.52 12.71
C ASP A 78 36.34 17.48 11.18
N GLY A 79 35.45 18.16 10.44
CA GLY A 79 35.51 18.24 8.99
C GLY A 79 36.82 18.88 8.51
N PRO A 80 37.55 18.28 7.55
CA PRO A 80 38.85 18.78 7.11
C PRO A 80 38.76 20.13 6.40
N THR A 81 37.61 20.45 5.81
CA THR A 81 37.34 21.69 5.08
C THR A 81 36.16 22.44 5.70
N ARG A 82 36.08 22.42 7.04
CA ARG A 82 34.96 23.00 7.78
C ARG A 82 34.80 24.51 7.50
N LEU A 83 33.55 24.97 7.40
CA LEU A 83 33.24 26.38 7.12
C LEU A 83 33.81 27.32 8.19
N ASP A 84 34.53 28.36 7.75
CA ASP A 84 35.12 29.37 8.63
C ASP A 84 34.10 30.06 9.54
N GLY A 85 32.86 30.24 9.06
CA GLY A 85 31.78 30.80 9.86
C GLY A 85 31.50 29.97 11.12
N LEU A 86 31.54 28.63 11.01
CA LEU A 86 31.35 27.72 12.14
C LEU A 86 32.57 27.75 13.08
N ASN A 87 33.79 27.82 12.54
CA ASN A 87 35.01 27.93 13.34
C ASN A 87 35.03 29.22 14.19
N LYS A 88 34.52 30.33 13.63
CA LYS A 88 34.37 31.61 14.35
C LYS A 88 33.35 31.51 15.48
N ILE A 89 32.21 30.87 15.24
CA ILE A 89 31.19 30.65 16.28
C ILE A 89 31.76 29.79 17.41
N ASP A 90 32.38 28.65 17.09
CA ASP A 90 33.01 27.77 18.09
C ASP A 90 34.01 28.51 18.98
N SER A 91 34.86 29.34 18.35
CA SER A 91 35.86 30.14 19.06
C SER A 91 35.20 31.17 19.98
N GLY A 92 34.17 31.87 19.49
CA GLY A 92 33.42 32.86 20.26
C GLY A 92 32.68 32.24 21.46
N VAL A 93 32.03 31.10 21.26
CA VAL A 93 31.34 30.37 22.35
C VAL A 93 32.36 29.81 23.34
N SER A 94 33.44 29.18 22.86
CA SER A 94 34.49 28.63 23.72
C SER A 94 35.11 29.72 24.60
N GLN A 95 35.37 30.92 24.05
CA GLN A 95 35.88 32.05 24.83
C GLN A 95 34.95 32.44 25.98
N LYS A 96 33.63 32.40 25.78
CA LYS A 96 32.65 32.71 26.84
C LYS A 96 32.57 31.61 27.89
N VAL A 97 32.61 30.34 27.47
CA VAL A 97 32.59 29.19 28.40
C VAL A 97 33.85 29.15 29.25
N ASN A 98 35.01 29.45 28.66
CA ASN A 98 36.29 29.43 29.35
C ASN A 98 36.38 30.41 30.53
N GLN A 99 35.55 31.47 30.53
CA GLN A 99 35.45 32.43 31.65
C GLN A 99 34.98 31.76 32.95
N TYR A 100 34.25 30.67 32.86
CA TYR A 100 33.71 29.93 34.00
C TYR A 100 34.41 28.57 34.17
N PHE A 101 34.81 27.94 33.06
CA PHE A 101 35.40 26.60 33.03
C PHE A 101 36.63 26.56 32.09
N PRO A 102 37.85 26.77 32.62
CA PRO A 102 39.07 26.92 31.82
C PRO A 102 39.41 25.71 30.95
N ASP A 103 39.00 24.51 31.37
CA ASP A 103 39.32 23.25 30.69
C ASP A 103 38.21 22.78 29.74
N VAL A 104 37.24 23.65 29.41
CA VAL A 104 36.09 23.30 28.56
C VAL A 104 36.13 24.10 27.25
N SER A 105 35.91 23.40 26.13
CA SER A 105 35.73 24.00 24.81
C SER A 105 34.46 23.47 24.15
N VAL A 106 33.89 24.27 23.24
CA VAL A 106 32.64 23.96 22.56
C VAL A 106 32.86 23.96 21.06
N LYS A 107 32.37 22.91 20.40
CA LYS A 107 32.29 22.85 18.95
C LYS A 107 30.88 22.50 18.50
N LEU A 108 30.38 23.24 17.52
CA LEU A 108 29.14 22.90 16.84
C LEU A 108 29.37 21.69 15.93
N HIS A 109 28.50 20.70 16.03
CA HIS A 109 28.50 19.53 15.17
C HIS A 109 27.17 19.45 14.42
N PHE A 110 27.23 19.38 13.10
CA PHE A 110 26.08 19.09 12.25
C PHE A 110 26.35 17.74 11.59
N PRO A 111 25.58 16.70 11.93
CA PRO A 111 25.80 15.38 11.36
C PRO A 111 25.46 15.37 9.87
N THR A 112 26.20 14.56 9.13
CA THR A 112 25.91 14.29 7.73
C THR A 112 24.59 13.50 7.64
N PRO A 113 23.56 13.99 6.93
CA PRO A 113 22.29 13.30 6.87
C PRO A 113 22.41 11.97 6.12
N THR A 114 21.66 10.96 6.53
CA THR A 114 21.59 9.70 5.78
C THR A 114 20.65 9.83 4.58
N LEU A 115 20.82 8.97 3.56
CA LEU A 115 19.86 8.88 2.45
C LEU A 115 18.43 8.63 2.94
N ASP A 116 18.29 7.80 3.97
CA ASP A 116 16.98 7.48 4.55
C ASP A 116 16.35 8.71 5.23
N GLU A 117 17.15 9.57 5.87
CA GLU A 117 16.67 10.85 6.42
C GLU A 117 16.22 11.82 5.32
N ILE A 118 16.98 11.92 4.23
CA ILE A 118 16.61 12.76 3.09
C ILE A 118 15.29 12.28 2.49
N PHE A 119 15.16 10.98 2.23
CA PHE A 119 13.95 10.43 1.62
C PHE A 119 12.73 10.46 2.53
N LYS A 120 12.91 10.33 3.85
CA LYS A 120 11.83 10.56 4.84
C LYS A 120 11.25 11.97 4.78
N SER A 121 12.03 12.94 4.32
CA SER A 121 11.59 14.33 4.11
C SER A 121 10.95 14.59 2.73
N GLY A 122 10.97 13.59 1.84
CA GLY A 122 10.42 13.70 0.49
C GLY A 122 8.91 13.91 0.48
N THR A 123 8.44 14.86 -0.32
CA THR A 123 7.02 15.18 -0.48
C THR A 123 6.58 15.01 -1.93
N LEU A 124 5.34 14.57 -2.15
CA LEU A 124 4.73 14.56 -3.47
C LEU A 124 4.23 15.96 -3.85
N LYS A 125 4.64 16.46 -5.02
CA LYS A 125 4.14 17.72 -5.59
C LYS A 125 3.33 17.43 -6.83
N VAL A 126 2.10 17.95 -6.89
CA VAL A 126 1.19 17.76 -8.02
C VAL A 126 1.15 19.04 -8.84
N PHE A 127 1.15 18.90 -10.16
CA PHE A 127 1.16 20.02 -11.09
C PHE A 127 -0.05 19.92 -12.02
N GLU A 128 -0.74 21.04 -12.22
CA GLU A 128 -1.86 21.17 -13.14
C GLU A 128 -1.45 22.10 -14.29
N GLN A 129 -1.67 21.64 -15.53
CA GLN A 129 -1.41 22.46 -16.71
C GLN A 129 -2.58 23.41 -16.97
N ARG A 130 -2.31 24.72 -17.00
CA ARG A 130 -3.29 25.75 -17.31
C ARG A 130 -2.70 26.79 -18.26
N ALA A 131 -3.37 27.00 -19.40
CA ALA A 131 -3.05 28.05 -20.38
C ALA A 131 -1.55 28.15 -20.74
N GLY A 132 -0.89 27.00 -20.95
CA GLY A 132 0.54 26.96 -21.30
C GLY A 132 1.52 27.06 -20.13
N SER A 133 1.04 27.09 -18.88
CA SER A 133 1.87 27.10 -17.67
C SER A 133 1.54 25.93 -16.74
N SER A 134 2.56 25.39 -16.07
CA SER A 134 2.41 24.34 -15.06
C SER A 134 2.36 24.98 -13.68
N ILE A 135 1.23 24.82 -12.98
CA ILE A 135 1.02 25.40 -11.65
C ILE A 135 1.10 24.29 -10.61
N MET A 136 1.98 24.45 -9.62
CA MET A 136 2.02 23.55 -8.46
C MET A 136 0.76 23.74 -7.61
N GLN A 137 0.11 22.64 -7.26
CA GLN A 137 -1.05 22.62 -6.39
C GLN A 137 -0.86 21.55 -5.31
N ASP A 138 -1.38 21.83 -4.12
CA ASP A 138 -1.49 20.82 -3.08
C ASP A 138 -2.49 19.73 -3.53
N ILE A 139 -2.16 18.46 -3.27
CA ILE A 139 -3.01 17.31 -3.63
C ILE A 139 -4.41 17.42 -3.02
N SER A 140 -4.54 18.04 -1.85
CA SER A 140 -5.82 18.29 -1.16
C SER A 140 -6.78 19.18 -1.92
N ARG A 141 -6.29 19.98 -2.87
CA ARG A 141 -7.12 20.86 -3.73
C ARG A 141 -7.77 20.11 -4.89
N PHE A 142 -7.32 18.91 -5.19
CA PHE A 142 -7.90 18.10 -6.25
C PHE A 142 -9.13 17.34 -5.75
N GLY A 143 -10.06 17.06 -6.66
CA GLY A 143 -11.18 16.19 -6.36
C GLY A 143 -10.72 14.79 -5.95
N HIS A 144 -11.55 14.13 -5.15
CA HIS A 144 -11.33 12.79 -4.62
C HIS A 144 -10.88 11.77 -5.68
N GLY A 145 -11.51 11.74 -6.86
CA GLY A 145 -11.10 10.83 -7.94
C GLY A 145 -9.66 11.02 -8.41
N THR A 146 -9.17 12.27 -8.48
CA THR A 146 -7.78 12.55 -8.85
C THR A 146 -6.82 12.11 -7.75
N GLN A 147 -7.14 12.42 -6.49
CA GLN A 147 -6.32 12.00 -5.34
C GLN A 147 -6.19 10.47 -5.30
N ARG A 148 -7.31 9.74 -5.50
CA ARG A 148 -7.30 8.29 -5.55
C ARG A 148 -6.50 7.75 -6.70
N SER A 149 -6.67 8.33 -7.89
CA SER A 149 -5.93 7.95 -9.08
C SER A 149 -4.42 8.09 -8.87
N ILE A 150 -3.98 9.14 -8.17
CA ILE A 150 -2.57 9.34 -7.81
C ILE A 150 -2.08 8.24 -6.85
N GLN A 151 -2.80 7.97 -5.76
CA GLN A 151 -2.44 6.89 -4.83
C GLN A 151 -2.30 5.53 -5.54
N MET A 152 -3.28 5.21 -6.38
CA MET A 152 -3.31 3.96 -7.13
C MET A 152 -2.24 3.92 -8.24
N ALA A 153 -1.90 5.05 -8.85
CA ALA A 153 -0.79 5.14 -9.80
C ALA A 153 0.56 4.88 -9.10
N LEU A 154 0.75 5.39 -7.88
CA LEU A 154 1.96 5.10 -7.11
C LEU A 154 2.08 3.61 -6.75
N ILE A 155 0.97 2.95 -6.39
CA ILE A 155 0.95 1.50 -6.15
C ILE A 155 1.29 0.70 -7.42
N GLN A 156 0.70 1.06 -8.56
CA GLN A 156 1.01 0.43 -9.85
C GLN A 156 2.49 0.60 -10.19
N TYR A 157 3.05 1.80 -9.98
CA TYR A 157 4.46 2.06 -10.24
C TYR A 157 5.39 1.30 -9.28
N LEU A 158 5.01 1.14 -8.02
CA LEU A 158 5.74 0.28 -7.08
C LEU A 158 5.80 -1.17 -7.58
N ALA A 159 4.68 -1.70 -8.10
CA ALA A 159 4.64 -3.04 -8.70
C ALA A 159 5.59 -3.16 -9.89
N ASP A 160 5.58 -2.15 -10.78
CA ASP A 160 6.45 -2.09 -11.95
C ASP A 160 7.94 -2.09 -11.59
N ILE A 161 8.34 -1.30 -10.59
CA ILE A 161 9.74 -1.26 -10.13
C ILE A 161 10.13 -2.62 -9.54
N LYS A 162 9.28 -3.18 -8.67
CA LYS A 162 9.55 -4.48 -8.04
C LYS A 162 9.61 -5.63 -9.04
N LYS A 163 8.87 -5.55 -10.14
CA LYS A 163 8.93 -6.53 -11.23
C LYS A 163 10.25 -6.44 -12.01
N ARG A 164 10.84 -5.26 -12.11
CA ARG A 164 12.12 -5.02 -12.83
C ARG A 164 13.34 -5.27 -11.95
N SER A 165 13.20 -5.23 -10.62
CA SER A 165 14.31 -5.52 -9.72
C SER A 165 14.66 -7.01 -9.77
N ASP A 166 15.93 -7.34 -10.03
CA ASP A 166 16.48 -8.71 -9.93
C ASP A 166 16.58 -9.21 -8.47
N ASP A 167 16.08 -8.43 -7.50
CA ASP A 167 16.14 -8.78 -6.10
C ASP A 167 15.14 -9.92 -5.79
N THR A 168 15.71 -11.10 -5.52
CA THR A 168 14.94 -12.28 -5.09
C THR A 168 14.45 -12.17 -3.65
N LYS A 169 14.83 -11.12 -2.91
CA LYS A 169 14.27 -10.85 -1.59
C LYS A 169 12.81 -10.45 -1.71
N LYS A 170 11.95 -11.41 -1.38
CA LYS A 170 10.54 -11.17 -1.10
C LYS A 170 10.44 -10.09 -0.02
N SER A 171 9.67 -9.05 -0.32
CA SER A 171 9.24 -8.07 0.68
C SER A 171 8.46 -8.80 1.78
N ASN A 172 8.43 -8.27 3.00
CA ASN A 172 7.51 -8.69 4.06
C ASN A 172 6.55 -7.55 4.45
N THR A 173 6.42 -6.55 3.57
CA THR A 173 5.54 -5.41 3.77
C THR A 173 4.08 -5.79 3.56
N LEU A 174 3.25 -5.39 4.53
CA LEU A 174 1.80 -5.48 4.48
C LEU A 174 1.23 -4.26 3.74
N ILE A 175 0.32 -4.50 2.80
CA ILE A 175 -0.44 -3.46 2.10
C ILE A 175 -1.92 -3.68 2.39
N PHE A 176 -2.55 -2.70 3.02
CA PHE A 176 -3.99 -2.65 3.24
C PHE A 176 -4.58 -1.54 2.37
N ILE A 177 -5.62 -1.85 1.60
CA ILE A 177 -6.32 -0.84 0.79
C ILE A 177 -7.82 -1.04 0.93
N ASP A 178 -8.50 -0.02 1.44
CA ASP A 178 -9.95 -0.02 1.50
C ASP A 178 -10.55 0.57 0.23
N GLU A 179 -11.43 -0.18 -0.44
CA GLU A 179 -12.12 0.17 -1.67
C GLU A 179 -11.18 0.73 -2.77
N PRO A 180 -10.15 -0.03 -3.23
CA PRO A 180 -9.21 0.40 -4.27
C PRO A 180 -9.91 0.97 -5.52
N GLU A 181 -11.10 0.49 -5.83
CA GLU A 181 -11.94 0.91 -6.94
C GLU A 181 -12.61 2.29 -6.81
N LEU A 182 -12.68 2.85 -5.60
CA LEU A 182 -13.49 4.04 -5.31
C LEU A 182 -13.04 5.21 -6.21
N TYR A 183 -13.99 5.86 -6.89
CA TYR A 183 -13.73 6.96 -7.84
C TYR A 183 -12.82 6.65 -9.05
N LEU A 184 -12.49 5.38 -9.31
CA LEU A 184 -11.73 4.98 -10.49
C LEU A 184 -12.63 4.65 -11.68
N HIS A 185 -12.12 4.92 -12.88
CA HIS A 185 -12.74 4.42 -14.12
C HIS A 185 -12.59 2.89 -14.22
N PRO A 186 -13.56 2.14 -14.81
CA PRO A 186 -13.49 0.68 -14.90
C PRO A 186 -12.19 0.11 -15.48
N SER A 187 -11.58 0.78 -16.47
CA SER A 187 -10.28 0.36 -17.02
C SER A 187 -9.14 0.46 -15.99
N ALA A 188 -9.17 1.49 -15.13
CA ALA A 188 -8.17 1.68 -14.09
C ALA A 188 -8.33 0.64 -12.96
N ILE A 189 -9.55 0.25 -12.62
CA ILE A 189 -9.83 -0.80 -11.63
C ILE A 189 -9.10 -2.11 -12.00
N ASN A 190 -9.18 -2.52 -13.27
CA ASN A 190 -8.50 -3.73 -13.74
C ASN A 190 -6.97 -3.64 -13.64
N SER A 191 -6.39 -2.50 -14.03
CA SER A 191 -4.94 -2.26 -13.95
C SER A 191 -4.44 -2.26 -12.50
N VAL A 192 -5.21 -1.66 -11.59
CA VAL A 192 -4.93 -1.67 -10.15
C VAL A 192 -4.98 -3.09 -9.60
N ARG A 193 -6.04 -3.86 -9.91
CA ARG A 193 -6.17 -5.26 -9.50
C ARG A 193 -4.94 -6.08 -9.94
N GLU A 194 -4.52 -5.95 -11.19
CA GLU A 194 -3.36 -6.69 -11.72
C GLU A 194 -2.06 -6.32 -11.02
N SER A 195 -1.87 -5.03 -10.72
CA SER A 195 -0.69 -4.56 -9.98
C SER A 195 -0.67 -5.06 -8.53
N LEU A 196 -1.83 -5.13 -7.87
CA LEU A 196 -1.95 -5.67 -6.52
C LEU A 196 -1.64 -7.17 -6.47
N VAL A 197 -2.12 -7.93 -7.46
CA VAL A 197 -1.75 -9.35 -7.60
C VAL A 197 -0.26 -9.50 -7.90
N ALA A 198 0.32 -8.68 -8.77
CA ALA A 198 1.74 -8.72 -9.04
C ALA A 198 2.57 -8.44 -7.77
N LEU A 199 2.16 -7.46 -6.95
CA LEU A 199 2.80 -7.18 -5.67
C LEU A 199 2.71 -8.38 -4.72
N SER A 200 1.58 -9.09 -4.68
CA SER A 200 1.45 -10.26 -3.81
C SER A 200 2.37 -11.41 -4.22
N ASP A 201 2.57 -11.62 -5.53
CA ASP A 201 3.53 -12.58 -6.05
C ASP A 201 5.00 -12.16 -5.76
N LEU A 202 5.26 -10.86 -5.63
CA LEU A 202 6.57 -10.27 -5.32
C LEU A 202 6.87 -10.17 -3.81
N GLY A 203 6.09 -10.88 -2.98
CA GLY A 203 6.32 -11.04 -1.54
C GLY A 203 5.52 -10.08 -0.66
N PHE A 204 4.89 -9.05 -1.21
CA PHE A 204 4.00 -8.23 -0.41
C PHE A 204 2.80 -9.04 0.05
N GLN A 205 2.29 -8.76 1.25
CA GLN A 205 1.00 -9.33 1.66
C GLN A 205 -0.06 -8.24 1.47
N VAL A 206 -0.91 -8.44 0.47
CA VAL A 206 -1.92 -7.47 0.07
C VAL A 206 -3.28 -7.91 0.59
N ILE A 207 -3.93 -7.03 1.34
CA ILE A 207 -5.28 -7.20 1.87
C ILE A 207 -6.13 -6.03 1.40
N ILE A 208 -7.26 -6.33 0.77
CA ILE A 208 -8.18 -5.31 0.27
C ILE A 208 -9.59 -5.55 0.81
N SER A 209 -10.31 -4.47 1.06
CA SER A 209 -11.77 -4.48 1.19
C SER A 209 -12.37 -3.92 -0.10
N THR A 210 -13.44 -4.52 -0.61
CA THR A 210 -14.02 -4.12 -1.90
C THR A 210 -15.50 -4.47 -1.96
N HIS A 211 -16.27 -3.60 -2.62
CA HIS A 211 -17.67 -3.84 -3.00
C HIS A 211 -17.81 -4.13 -4.50
N SER A 212 -16.71 -4.11 -5.25
CA SER A 212 -16.69 -4.29 -6.70
C SER A 212 -16.25 -5.69 -7.11
N ALA A 213 -17.11 -6.40 -7.82
CA ALA A 213 -16.77 -7.68 -8.45
C ALA A 213 -15.58 -7.58 -9.42
N SER A 214 -15.35 -6.40 -10.02
CA SER A 214 -14.22 -6.15 -10.92
C SER A 214 -12.85 -6.19 -10.23
N MET A 215 -12.80 -6.02 -8.90
CA MET A 215 -11.57 -6.18 -8.11
C MET A 215 -11.21 -7.65 -7.87
N LEU A 216 -12.14 -8.58 -8.07
CA LEU A 216 -11.89 -10.01 -7.91
C LEU A 216 -11.80 -10.69 -9.27
N SER A 217 -10.62 -11.25 -9.57
CA SER A 217 -10.52 -12.18 -10.69
C SER A 217 -11.14 -13.53 -10.30
N ALA A 218 -11.60 -14.29 -11.30
CA ALA A 218 -12.19 -15.60 -11.03
C ALA A 218 -11.22 -16.56 -10.29
N LYS A 219 -9.91 -16.47 -10.60
CA LYS A 219 -8.85 -17.23 -9.93
C LYS A 219 -8.75 -16.90 -8.43
N HIS A 220 -8.98 -15.64 -8.05
CA HIS A 220 -8.82 -15.19 -6.66
C HIS A 220 -10.13 -15.16 -5.88
N ALA A 221 -11.28 -15.16 -6.57
CA ALA A 221 -12.60 -15.19 -5.96
C ALA A 221 -12.80 -16.38 -5.02
N CYS A 222 -12.19 -17.55 -5.31
CA CYS A 222 -12.30 -18.73 -4.45
C CYS A 222 -11.71 -18.53 -3.04
N ASN A 223 -10.75 -17.62 -2.90
CA ASN A 223 -10.07 -17.31 -1.65
C ASN A 223 -10.59 -16.01 -1.00
N ALA A 224 -11.58 -15.35 -1.60
CA ALA A 224 -12.19 -14.16 -1.04
C ALA A 224 -13.05 -14.51 0.19
N ILE A 225 -12.99 -13.66 1.20
CA ILE A 225 -13.82 -13.77 2.40
C ILE A 225 -15.01 -12.82 2.24
N GLN A 226 -16.23 -13.35 2.23
CA GLN A 226 -17.44 -12.54 2.22
C GLN A 226 -17.80 -12.16 3.66
N VAL A 227 -17.84 -10.86 3.94
CA VAL A 227 -18.25 -10.31 5.23
C VAL A 227 -19.64 -9.69 5.08
N PHE A 228 -20.59 -10.07 5.94
CA PHE A 228 -21.96 -9.59 5.86
C PHE A 228 -22.58 -9.43 7.26
N LYS A 229 -23.65 -8.64 7.34
CA LYS A 229 -24.41 -8.44 8.57
C LYS A 229 -25.55 -9.44 8.66
N SER A 230 -25.66 -10.09 9.81
CA SER A 230 -26.70 -11.04 10.18
C SER A 230 -27.48 -10.53 11.40
N SER A 231 -28.60 -11.18 11.74
CA SER A 231 -29.37 -10.90 12.96
C SER A 231 -28.56 -11.05 14.25
N ILE A 232 -27.48 -11.84 14.22
CA ILE A 232 -26.59 -12.07 15.38
C ILE A 232 -25.29 -11.25 15.33
N GLY A 233 -25.10 -10.38 14.33
CA GLY A 233 -23.92 -9.53 14.19
C GLY A 233 -23.20 -9.67 12.84
N THR A 234 -21.97 -9.18 12.76
CA THR A 234 -21.13 -9.28 11.55
C THR A 234 -20.49 -10.67 11.48
N ILE A 235 -20.69 -11.36 10.35
CA ILE A 235 -20.18 -12.71 10.12
C ILE A 235 -19.25 -12.69 8.91
N ALA A 236 -18.10 -13.35 9.03
CA ALA A 236 -17.22 -13.68 7.91
C ALA A 236 -17.51 -15.13 7.47
N ARG A 237 -17.85 -15.34 6.20
CA ARG A 237 -18.05 -16.69 5.65
C ARG A 237 -16.70 -17.37 5.45
N LYS A 238 -16.71 -18.71 5.50
CA LYS A 238 -15.58 -19.51 5.00
C LYS A 238 -15.35 -19.19 3.53
N THR A 239 -14.10 -19.28 3.10
CA THR A 239 -13.79 -19.16 1.69
C THR A 239 -14.38 -20.34 0.91
N ILE A 240 -14.53 -20.16 -0.40
CA ILE A 240 -15.02 -21.23 -1.28
C ILE A 240 -14.00 -22.35 -1.33
N SER A 241 -12.72 -22.02 -1.36
CA SER A 241 -11.64 -23.00 -1.32
C SER A 241 -11.73 -23.89 -0.07
N GLU A 242 -11.94 -23.30 1.12
CA GLU A 242 -12.14 -24.07 2.35
C GLU A 242 -13.39 -24.95 2.29
N THR A 243 -14.51 -24.39 1.82
CA THR A 243 -15.79 -25.11 1.70
C THR A 243 -15.66 -26.28 0.71
N ILE A 244 -14.99 -26.08 -0.42
CA ILE A 244 -14.69 -27.12 -1.40
C ILE A 244 -13.81 -28.20 -0.79
N GLN A 245 -12.77 -27.85 -0.02
CA GLN A 245 -11.92 -28.84 0.64
C GLN A 245 -12.68 -29.69 1.66
N GLU A 246 -13.63 -29.09 2.38
CA GLU A 246 -14.53 -29.81 3.29
C GLU A 246 -15.49 -30.73 2.53
N LEU A 247 -16.10 -30.22 1.44
CA LEU A 247 -16.99 -31.01 0.58
C LEU A 247 -16.25 -32.12 -0.16
N TYR A 248 -14.99 -31.93 -0.55
CA TYR A 248 -14.17 -32.95 -1.20
C TYR A 248 -13.95 -34.17 -0.29
N LYS A 249 -13.91 -33.96 1.03
CA LYS A 249 -13.86 -35.05 2.01
C LYS A 249 -15.20 -35.78 2.16
N ALA A 250 -16.30 -35.17 1.71
CA ALA A 250 -17.67 -35.64 1.95
C ALA A 250 -18.46 -36.07 0.68
N SER A 251 -18.06 -35.63 -0.51
CA SER A 251 -18.88 -35.68 -1.74
C SER A 251 -18.08 -35.99 -3.01
N SER A 252 -18.78 -36.29 -4.11
CA SER A 252 -18.19 -36.73 -5.38
C SER A 252 -17.51 -35.60 -6.20
N PRO A 253 -16.55 -35.93 -7.10
CA PRO A 253 -15.81 -34.97 -7.91
C PRO A 253 -16.64 -34.08 -8.85
N GLN A 254 -17.91 -34.39 -9.12
CA GLN A 254 -18.74 -33.66 -10.10
C GLN A 254 -19.10 -32.23 -9.65
N LEU A 255 -19.15 -31.96 -8.34
CA LEU A 255 -19.39 -30.61 -7.83
C LEU A 255 -18.26 -29.63 -8.22
N HIS A 256 -17.04 -30.15 -8.43
CA HIS A 256 -15.86 -29.34 -8.76
C HIS A 256 -15.98 -28.66 -10.13
N SER A 257 -16.47 -29.37 -11.15
CA SER A 257 -16.61 -28.83 -12.51
C SER A 257 -17.61 -27.69 -12.57
N ALA A 258 -18.73 -27.78 -11.83
CA ALA A 258 -19.74 -26.74 -11.79
C ALA A 258 -19.20 -25.41 -11.21
N PHE A 259 -18.46 -25.46 -10.09
CA PHE A 259 -17.87 -24.26 -9.49
C PHE A 259 -16.69 -23.70 -10.27
N ALA A 260 -15.89 -24.55 -10.92
CA ALA A 260 -14.80 -24.11 -11.79
C ALA A 260 -15.32 -23.45 -13.10
N LEU A 261 -16.51 -23.84 -13.55
CA LEU A 261 -17.16 -23.28 -14.75
C LEU A 261 -17.93 -21.98 -14.45
N SER A 262 -18.47 -21.81 -13.24
CA SER A 262 -19.11 -20.56 -12.78
C SER A 262 -18.04 -19.51 -12.44
N ASN A 263 -17.26 -19.10 -13.43
CA ASN A 263 -16.08 -18.24 -13.33
C ASN A 263 -16.41 -16.76 -13.02
N SER A 264 -17.56 -16.51 -12.38
CA SER A 264 -18.11 -15.18 -12.14
C SER A 264 -17.85 -14.77 -10.71
N SER A 265 -17.08 -13.71 -10.47
CA SER A 265 -16.92 -13.15 -9.12
C SER A 265 -18.23 -12.57 -8.56
N PHE A 266 -19.24 -12.36 -9.41
CA PHE A 266 -20.49 -11.70 -9.04
C PHE A 266 -21.31 -12.45 -7.99
N PHE A 267 -21.25 -13.78 -7.89
CA PHE A 267 -22.03 -14.50 -6.87
C PHE A 267 -21.60 -14.12 -5.44
N LEU A 268 -20.35 -13.65 -5.23
CA LEU A 268 -19.88 -13.13 -3.94
C LEU A 268 -20.55 -11.80 -3.54
N PHE A 269 -21.24 -11.16 -4.48
CA PHE A 269 -21.92 -9.88 -4.29
C PHE A 269 -23.44 -10.00 -4.43
N SER A 270 -23.96 -11.22 -4.57
CA SER A 270 -25.39 -11.51 -4.65
C SER A 270 -25.92 -12.02 -3.31
N GLU A 271 -27.15 -11.64 -2.95
CA GLU A 271 -27.85 -12.20 -1.78
C GLU A 271 -28.32 -13.63 -2.06
N GLU A 272 -28.81 -13.86 -3.27
CA GLU A 272 -29.30 -15.14 -3.77
C GLU A 272 -28.69 -15.42 -5.15
N VAL A 273 -28.44 -16.70 -5.43
CA VAL A 273 -27.82 -17.16 -6.68
C VAL A 273 -28.67 -18.28 -7.24
N LEU A 274 -29.20 -18.09 -8.45
CA LEU A 274 -29.90 -19.13 -9.19
C LEU A 274 -28.92 -19.78 -10.17
N LEU A 275 -28.59 -21.06 -9.96
CA LEU A 275 -27.72 -21.80 -10.87
C LEU A 275 -28.54 -22.35 -12.05
N VAL A 276 -28.05 -22.12 -13.26
CA VAL A 276 -28.69 -22.55 -14.51
C VAL A 276 -27.73 -23.35 -15.37
N GLU A 277 -28.26 -24.20 -16.26
CA GLU A 277 -27.44 -25.07 -17.11
C GLU A 277 -26.67 -24.29 -18.18
N GLY A 278 -27.28 -23.25 -18.77
CA GLY A 278 -26.60 -22.43 -19.76
C GLY A 278 -27.35 -21.17 -20.19
N LYS A 279 -26.89 -20.61 -21.31
CA LYS A 279 -27.33 -19.30 -21.83
C LYS A 279 -28.82 -19.24 -22.16
N THR A 280 -29.41 -20.36 -22.55
CA THR A 280 -30.84 -20.45 -22.88
C THR A 280 -31.67 -20.10 -21.64
N GLU A 281 -31.39 -20.78 -20.54
CA GLU A 281 -32.03 -20.57 -19.25
C GLU A 281 -31.74 -19.15 -18.74
N THR A 282 -30.49 -18.67 -18.81
CA THR A 282 -30.15 -17.31 -18.39
C THR A 282 -31.03 -16.26 -19.09
N ASN A 283 -31.22 -16.39 -20.41
CA ASN A 283 -32.02 -15.44 -21.19
C ASN A 283 -33.52 -15.55 -20.90
N VAL A 284 -34.05 -16.79 -20.85
CA VAL A 284 -35.48 -17.04 -20.60
C VAL A 284 -35.87 -16.63 -19.19
N LEU A 285 -35.06 -17.00 -18.19
CA LEU A 285 -35.31 -16.66 -16.78
C LEU A 285 -35.23 -15.16 -16.55
N CYS A 286 -34.27 -14.44 -17.16
CA CYS A 286 -34.24 -12.97 -17.10
C CYS A 286 -35.53 -12.34 -17.66
N ALA A 287 -36.05 -12.85 -18.77
CA ALA A 287 -37.29 -12.34 -19.38
C ALA A 287 -38.53 -12.67 -18.52
N LEU A 288 -38.62 -13.90 -18.01
CA LEU A 288 -39.69 -14.33 -17.09
C LEU A 288 -39.68 -13.50 -15.81
N TYR A 289 -38.51 -13.30 -15.23
CA TYR A 289 -38.32 -12.51 -14.02
C TYR A 289 -38.82 -11.08 -14.19
N LYS A 290 -38.46 -10.38 -15.28
CA LYS A 290 -38.98 -9.03 -15.59
C LYS A 290 -40.51 -8.98 -15.70
N LYS A 291 -41.12 -10.05 -16.22
CA LYS A 291 -42.57 -10.18 -16.35
C LYS A 291 -43.27 -10.48 -15.02
N LEU A 292 -42.58 -11.16 -14.10
CA LEU A 292 -43.09 -11.44 -12.75
C LEU A 292 -42.89 -10.24 -11.81
N GLU A 293 -41.79 -9.50 -11.92
CA GLU A 293 -41.56 -8.26 -11.16
C GLU A 293 -42.60 -7.17 -11.46
N THR A 294 -43.06 -7.10 -12.71
CA THR A 294 -44.17 -6.22 -13.10
C THR A 294 -45.50 -6.65 -12.48
N MET A 295 -45.61 -7.86 -11.92
CA MET A 295 -46.78 -8.36 -11.20
C MET A 295 -46.62 -8.40 -9.67
N ASN A 296 -45.40 -8.51 -9.13
CA ASN A 296 -45.12 -8.59 -7.68
C ASN A 296 -43.70 -8.09 -7.33
N SER A 297 -43.58 -7.30 -6.25
CA SER A 297 -42.40 -6.50 -5.91
C SER A 297 -41.29 -7.19 -5.08
N THR A 298 -41.23 -8.52 -5.03
CA THR A 298 -40.39 -9.26 -4.04
C THR A 298 -39.48 -10.35 -4.64
N LEU A 299 -38.99 -10.20 -5.87
CA LEU A 299 -38.11 -11.20 -6.47
C LEU A 299 -36.60 -10.80 -6.38
N PRO A 300 -35.65 -11.76 -6.51
CA PRO A 300 -34.20 -11.51 -6.39
C PRO A 300 -33.53 -10.91 -7.65
N ARG A 301 -32.73 -9.85 -7.46
CA ARG A 301 -32.26 -8.93 -8.51
C ARG A 301 -31.23 -9.45 -9.54
N GLN A 302 -30.72 -10.68 -9.46
CA GLN A 302 -29.71 -11.20 -10.40
C GLN A 302 -29.86 -12.70 -10.70
N VAL A 303 -29.71 -13.07 -11.98
CA VAL A 303 -29.63 -14.46 -12.48
C VAL A 303 -28.20 -14.66 -13.01
N LEU A 304 -27.49 -15.69 -12.54
CA LEU A 304 -26.11 -16.00 -12.91
C LEU A 304 -26.01 -17.29 -13.71
#